data_AF-A9BB69-F1
#
_entry.id   AF-A9BB69-F1
#
_cell.length_a   1.000
_cell.length_b   1.000
_cell.length_c   1.000
_cell.angle_alpha   90.00
_cell.angle_beta   90.00
_cell.angle_gamma   90.00
#
_symmetry.space_group_name_H-M   'P 1'
#
loop_
_entity.id
_entity.type
_entity.pdbx_description
1 polymer ?
#
loop_
_entity_poly.entity_id
_entity_poly.type
_entity_poly.pdbx_seq_one_letter_code
_entity_poly.pdbx_strand_id
1 'polypeptide(L)'
;MRLTLGLIIILVVIYISIKHWKVLLNIKSIRIFQNVIKSRLEKRFLIEKLHNNYYNELLLSPELNIKINSSGNYDEQIEKTNLHRARLAKFGQSKMNGVTFFKGPKGGIYIYTKNGKKRYL
;
A
#
# COMPACT_ATOMS: atom_id res chain seq x y z
N MET A 1 -21.54 55.78 -38.26
CA MET A 1 -22.39 54.70 -37.69
C MET A 1 -22.09 53.30 -38.23
N ARG A 2 -21.84 53.08 -39.52
CA ARG A 2 -21.60 51.72 -40.06
C ARG A 2 -20.27 51.08 -39.62
N LEU A 3 -19.20 51.88 -39.46
CA LEU A 3 -17.88 51.39 -39.02
C LEU A 3 -17.84 51.00 -37.52
N THR A 4 -18.58 51.72 -36.67
CA THR A 4 -18.63 51.46 -35.23
C THR A 4 -19.37 50.16 -34.90
N LEU A 5 -20.40 49.81 -35.68
CA LEU A 5 -21.12 48.53 -35.57
C LEU A 5 -20.22 47.32 -35.92
N GLY A 6 -19.38 47.43 -36.95
CA GLY A 6 -18.46 46.35 -37.32
C GLY A 6 -17.43 46.05 -36.23
N LEU A 7 -16.91 47.09 -35.58
CA LEU A 7 -15.93 46.97 -34.49
C LEU A 7 -16.50 46.26 -33.26
N ILE A 8 -17.77 46.52 -32.93
CA ILE A 8 -18.49 45.86 -31.84
C ILE A 8 -18.67 44.37 -32.13
N ILE A 9 -19.03 44.01 -33.37
CA ILE A 9 -19.21 42.61 -33.77
C ILE A 9 -17.88 41.84 -33.66
N ILE A 10 -16.77 42.46 -34.09
CA ILE A 10 -15.44 41.85 -33.98
C ILE A 10 -15.07 41.60 -32.51
N LEU A 11 -15.32 42.56 -31.61
CA LEU A 11 -15.05 42.40 -30.18
C LEU A 11 -15.89 41.28 -29.54
N VAL A 12 -17.16 41.13 -29.95
CA VAL A 12 -18.04 40.06 -29.45
C VAL A 12 -17.54 38.69 -29.91
N VAL A 13 -17.12 38.55 -31.17
CA VAL A 13 -16.58 37.28 -31.71
C VAL A 13 -15.27 36.89 -31.00
N ILE A 14 -14.37 37.85 -30.76
CA ILE A 14 -13.14 37.64 -30.01
C ILE A 14 -13.46 37.18 -28.58
N TYR A 15 -14.40 37.85 -27.90
CA TYR A 15 -14.81 37.51 -26.54
C TYR A 15 -15.37 36.08 -26.44
N ILE A 16 -16.27 35.69 -27.35
CA ILE A 16 -16.86 34.35 -27.39
C ILE A 16 -15.77 33.29 -27.62
N SER A 17 -14.83 33.56 -28.53
CA SER A 17 -13.73 32.64 -28.86
C SER A 17 -12.82 32.41 -27.65
N ILE A 18 -12.41 33.48 -26.95
CA ILE A 18 -11.58 33.37 -25.74
C ILE A 18 -12.31 32.59 -24.63
N LYS A 19 -13.61 32.84 -24.45
CA LYS A 19 -14.43 32.14 -23.44
C LYS A 19 -14.52 30.64 -23.74
N HIS A 20 -14.78 30.25 -24.98
CA HIS A 20 -14.84 28.84 -25.39
C HIS A 20 -13.51 28.11 -25.22
N TRP A 21 -12.39 28.75 -25.57
CA TRP A 21 -11.06 28.14 -25.47
C TRP A 21 -10.64 27.90 -24.02
N LYS A 22 -10.92 28.86 -23.11
CA LYS A 22 -10.66 28.68 -21.67
C LYS A 22 -11.44 27.51 -21.08
N VAL A 23 -12.70 27.33 -21.46
CA VAL A 23 -13.54 26.22 -20.99
C VAL A 23 -13.00 24.87 -21.46
N LEU A 24 -12.61 24.75 -22.73
CA LEU A 24 -12.07 23.50 -23.29
C LEU A 24 -10.72 23.10 -22.65
N LEU A 25 -9.82 24.07 -22.43
CA LEU A 25 -8.53 23.84 -21.76
C LEU A 25 -8.72 23.43 -20.30
N ASN A 26 -9.68 24.03 -19.59
CA ASN A 26 -9.96 23.70 -18.20
C ASN A 26 -10.55 22.29 -18.06
N ILE A 27 -11.49 21.90 -18.94
CA ILE A 27 -12.09 20.56 -18.91
C ILE A 27 -11.05 19.47 -19.21
N LYS A 28 -10.17 19.69 -20.21
CA LYS A 28 -9.13 18.71 -20.57
C LYS A 28 -8.10 18.54 -19.45
N SER A 29 -7.64 19.64 -18.85
CA SER A 29 -6.68 19.59 -17.74
C SER A 29 -7.26 18.93 -16.48
N ILE A 30 -8.51 19.24 -16.13
CA ILE A 30 -9.23 18.59 -15.00
C ILE A 30 -9.36 17.08 -15.25
N ARG A 31 -9.73 16.66 -16.46
CA ARG A 31 -9.86 15.22 -16.79
C ARG A 31 -8.52 14.48 -16.70
N ILE A 32 -7.43 15.09 -17.19
CA ILE A 32 -6.08 14.52 -17.08
C ILE A 32 -5.70 14.38 -15.60
N PHE A 33 -5.94 15.42 -14.80
CA PHE A 33 -5.65 15.41 -13.37
C PHE A 33 -6.45 14.33 -12.62
N GLN A 34 -7.75 14.22 -12.89
CA GLN A 34 -8.61 13.17 -12.34
C GLN A 34 -8.12 11.77 -12.70
N ASN A 35 -7.70 11.54 -13.95
CA ASN A 35 -7.15 10.25 -14.39
C ASN A 35 -5.83 9.92 -13.68
N VAL A 36 -4.96 10.91 -13.47
CA VAL A 36 -3.69 10.73 -12.73
C VAL A 36 -3.97 10.41 -11.26
N ILE A 37 -4.91 11.09 -10.61
CA ILE A 37 -5.30 10.77 -9.23
C ILE A 37 -5.92 9.38 -9.14
N LYS A 38 -6.87 9.05 -10.02
CA LYS A 38 -7.55 7.76 -10.04
C LYS A 38 -6.56 6.61 -10.21
N SER A 39 -5.65 6.71 -11.17
CA SER A 39 -4.62 5.69 -11.39
C SER A 39 -3.65 5.54 -10.20
N ARG A 40 -3.33 6.64 -9.49
CA ARG A 40 -2.54 6.56 -8.25
C ARG A 40 -3.31 5.89 -7.11
N LEU A 41 -4.60 6.18 -6.95
CA LEU A 41 -5.46 5.55 -5.95
C LEU A 41 -5.64 4.06 -6.20
N GLU A 42 -5.92 3.68 -7.44
CA GLU A 42 -6.04 2.26 -7.84
C GLU A 42 -4.75 1.49 -7.54
N LYS A 43 -3.59 2.06 -7.86
CA LYS A 43 -2.29 1.46 -7.50
C LYS A 43 -2.12 1.27 -5.99
N ARG A 44 -2.51 2.27 -5.18
CA ARG A 44 -2.43 2.17 -3.71
C ARG A 44 -3.33 1.07 -3.18
N PHE A 45 -4.57 1.01 -3.65
CA PHE A 45 -5.52 -0.04 -3.27
C PHE A 45 -5.01 -1.44 -3.64
N LEU A 46 -4.41 -1.59 -4.82
CA LEU A 46 -3.81 -2.87 -5.24
C LEU A 46 -2.64 -3.27 -4.34
N ILE A 47 -1.76 -2.34 -3.99
CA ILE A 47 -0.65 -2.60 -3.07
C ILE A 47 -1.17 -3.02 -1.70
N GLU A 48 -2.17 -2.32 -1.17
CA GLU A 48 -2.81 -2.62 0.11
C GLU A 48 -3.49 -3.99 0.09
N LYS A 49 -4.22 -4.32 -0.99
CA LYS A 49 -4.83 -5.63 -1.17
C LYS A 49 -3.79 -6.75 -1.22
N LEU A 50 -2.69 -6.55 -1.95
CA LEU A 50 -1.58 -7.53 -2.00
C LEU A 50 -0.93 -7.70 -0.63
N HIS A 51 -0.73 -6.60 0.10
CA HIS A 51 -0.20 -6.61 1.46
C HIS A 51 -1.12 -7.39 2.40
N ASN A 52 -2.43 -7.11 2.38
CA ASN A 52 -3.42 -7.81 3.19
C ASN A 52 -3.50 -9.30 2.85
N ASN A 53 -3.48 -9.64 1.55
CA ASN A 53 -3.44 -11.04 1.12
C ASN A 53 -2.20 -11.76 1.65
N TYR A 54 -1.03 -11.13 1.54
CA TYR A 54 0.21 -11.67 2.09
C TYR A 54 0.11 -11.91 3.61
N TYR A 55 -0.40 -10.94 4.37
CA TYR A 55 -0.61 -11.11 5.82
C TYR A 55 -1.63 -12.20 6.16
N ASN A 56 -2.71 -12.31 5.38
CA ASN A 56 -3.71 -13.35 5.56
C ASN A 56 -3.12 -14.74 5.31
N GLU A 57 -2.35 -14.91 4.23
CA GLU A 57 -1.61 -16.16 3.98
C GLU A 57 -0.66 -16.49 5.12
N LEU A 58 0.02 -15.48 5.65
CA LEU A 58 0.86 -15.69 6.82
C LEU A 58 0.03 -16.17 8.02
N LEU A 59 -1.13 -15.60 8.31
CA LEU A 59 -1.96 -16.06 9.45
C LEU A 59 -2.46 -17.51 9.35
N LEU A 60 -2.49 -18.08 8.14
CA LEU A 60 -2.95 -19.43 7.90
C LEU A 60 -1.86 -20.50 8.11
N SER A 61 -0.61 -20.18 7.80
CA SER A 61 0.47 -21.18 7.72
C SER A 61 1.68 -20.80 8.59
N PRO A 62 2.01 -21.58 9.65
CA PRO A 62 3.14 -21.25 10.52
C PRO A 62 4.53 -21.47 9.88
N GLU A 63 4.59 -22.23 8.78
CA GLU A 63 5.81 -22.55 8.04
C GLU A 63 6.34 -21.39 7.20
N LEU A 64 5.45 -20.48 6.79
CA LEU A 64 5.82 -19.32 5.99
C LEU A 64 6.68 -18.37 6.81
N ASN A 65 7.83 -17.98 6.24
CA ASN A 65 8.81 -17.18 6.95
C ASN A 65 8.41 -15.71 7.08
N ILE A 66 8.32 -15.21 8.31
CA ILE A 66 8.18 -13.78 8.59
C ILE A 66 9.56 -13.14 8.50
N LYS A 67 9.76 -12.23 7.55
CA LYS A 67 11.00 -11.47 7.40
C LYS A 67 10.90 -10.13 8.12
N ILE A 68 11.65 -9.99 9.21
CA ILE A 68 11.84 -8.72 9.92
C ILE A 68 13.18 -8.14 9.46
N ASN A 69 13.12 -7.07 8.67
CA ASN A 69 14.29 -6.31 8.27
C ASN A 69 14.63 -5.33 9.39
N SER A 70 15.87 -5.29 9.85
CA SER A 70 16.34 -4.38 10.91
C SER A 70 16.33 -2.91 10.47
N SER A 71 16.39 -2.64 9.16
CA SER A 71 16.30 -1.30 8.58
C SER A 71 14.87 -0.86 8.23
N GLY A 72 13.86 -1.68 8.53
CA GLY A 72 12.46 -1.39 8.20
C GLY A 72 11.81 -0.37 9.13
N ASN A 73 10.61 0.10 8.76
CA ASN A 73 9.79 0.95 9.62
C ASN A 73 9.48 0.23 10.95
N TYR A 74 9.55 0.95 12.08
CA TYR A 74 9.26 0.43 13.41
C TYR A 74 7.86 -0.20 13.51
N ASP A 75 6.85 0.43 12.91
CA ASP A 75 5.47 -0.07 12.94
C ASP A 75 5.35 -1.42 12.23
N GLU A 76 6.00 -1.59 11.08
CA GLU A 76 6.05 -2.87 10.36
C GLU A 76 6.77 -3.95 11.17
N GLN A 77 7.81 -3.58 11.92
CA GLN A 77 8.54 -4.51 12.78
C GLN A 77 7.64 -4.99 13.94
N ILE A 78 6.88 -4.08 14.55
CA ILE A 78 5.89 -4.42 15.59
C ILE A 78 4.83 -5.36 15.03
N GLU A 79 4.25 -5.03 13.88
CA GLU A 79 3.17 -5.81 13.27
C GLU A 79 3.63 -7.25 12.99
N LYS A 80 4.81 -7.39 12.36
CA LYS A 80 5.43 -8.71 12.09
C LYS A 80 5.74 -9.49 13.37
N THR A 81 6.17 -8.79 14.43
CA THR A 81 6.43 -9.41 15.74
C THR A 81 5.13 -9.88 16.40
N ASN A 82 4.05 -9.10 16.30
CA ASN A 82 2.74 -9.47 16.81
C ASN A 82 2.16 -10.66 16.03
N LEU A 83 2.32 -10.68 14.71
CA LEU A 83 1.97 -11.82 13.87
C LEU A 83 2.72 -13.09 14.28
N HIS A 84 4.03 -12.99 14.55
CA HIS A 84 4.84 -14.11 15.04
C HIS A 84 4.30 -14.66 16.38
N ARG A 85 3.98 -13.77 17.32
CA ARG A 85 3.39 -14.14 18.62
C ARG A 85 2.03 -14.80 18.46
N ALA A 86 1.16 -14.26 17.61
CA ALA A 86 -0.16 -14.82 17.33
C ALA A 86 -0.07 -16.24 16.75
N ARG A 87 0.87 -16.49 15.83
CA ARG A 87 1.12 -17.84 15.29
C ARG A 87 1.65 -18.81 16.35
N LEU A 88 2.61 -18.39 17.17
CA LEU A 88 3.10 -19.21 18.27
C LEU A 88 1.97 -19.58 19.24
N ALA A 89 1.04 -18.66 19.50
CA ALA A 89 -0.11 -18.90 20.34
C ALA A 89 -1.10 -19.89 19.70
N LYS A 90 -1.40 -19.73 18.40
CA LYS A 90 -2.39 -20.52 17.66
C LYS A 90 -1.90 -21.91 17.27
N PHE A 91 -0.69 -22.01 16.73
CA PHE A 91 -0.15 -23.24 16.14
C PHE A 91 0.95 -23.90 16.99
N GLY A 92 1.42 -23.23 18.05
CA GLY A 92 2.55 -23.71 18.84
C GLY A 92 3.91 -23.59 18.15
N GLN A 93 3.97 -23.08 16.92
CA GLN A 93 5.21 -22.84 16.18
C GLN A 93 5.07 -21.66 15.20
N SER A 94 6.19 -21.05 14.85
CA SER A 94 6.26 -20.04 13.78
C SER A 94 7.67 -19.91 13.23
N LYS A 95 7.79 -19.68 11.92
CA LYS A 95 9.07 -19.36 11.27
C LYS A 95 9.28 -17.85 11.15
N MET A 96 10.44 -17.37 11.60
CA MET A 96 10.84 -15.97 11.55
C MET A 96 12.33 -15.85 11.23
N ASN A 97 12.69 -14.99 10.28
CA ASN A 97 14.07 -14.81 9.79
C ASN A 97 14.80 -16.12 9.45
N GLY A 98 14.06 -17.10 8.91
CA GLY A 98 14.56 -18.42 8.52
C GLY A 98 14.63 -19.44 9.66
N VAL A 99 14.46 -19.02 10.91
CA VAL A 99 14.49 -19.89 12.10
C VAL A 99 13.08 -20.28 12.51
N THR A 100 12.87 -21.55 12.80
CA THR A 100 11.60 -22.05 13.34
C THR A 100 11.64 -22.00 14.87
N PHE A 101 10.66 -21.31 15.44
CA PHE A 101 10.43 -21.18 16.87
C PHE A 101 9.27 -22.07 17.27
N PHE A 102 9.37 -22.65 18.46
CA PHE A 102 8.38 -23.54 19.03
C PHE A 102 7.98 -23.05 20.42
N LYS A 103 6.70 -23.17 20.72
CA LYS A 103 6.14 -22.93 22.04
C LYS A 103 6.28 -24.20 22.87
N GLY A 104 6.99 -24.10 23.98
CA GLY A 104 7.14 -25.17 24.96
C GLY A 104 5.89 -25.35 25.83
N PRO A 105 5.78 -26.50 26.52
CA PRO A 105 4.61 -26.83 27.33
C PRO A 105 4.35 -25.86 28.50
N LYS A 106 5.41 -25.20 29.01
CA LYS A 106 5.31 -24.19 30.08
C LYS A 106 5.21 -22.75 29.55
N GLY A 107 4.97 -22.57 28.24
CA GLY A 107 4.87 -21.25 27.60
C GLY A 107 6.19 -20.61 27.17
N GLY A 108 7.35 -21.16 27.57
CA GLY A 108 8.66 -20.71 27.08
C GLY A 108 8.85 -21.00 25.58
N ILE A 109 9.68 -20.22 24.90
CA ILE A 109 9.96 -20.40 23.47
C ILE A 109 11.30 -21.11 23.30
N TYR A 110 11.40 -22.05 22.36
CA TYR A 110 12.66 -22.70 22.03
C TYR A 110 12.88 -22.84 20.53
N ILE A 111 14.13 -23.03 20.15
CA ILE A 111 14.55 -23.39 18.80
C ILE A 111 15.34 -24.69 18.83
N TYR A 112 15.43 -25.37 17.69
CA TYR A 112 16.40 -26.45 17.51
C TYR A 112 17.74 -25.86 17.04
N THR A 113 18.81 -26.25 17.73
CA THR A 113 20.18 -25.98 17.30
C THR A 113 20.55 -26.85 16.09
N LYS A 114 21.66 -26.53 15.41
CA LYS A 114 22.18 -27.35 14.30
C LYS A 114 22.38 -28.83 14.68
N ASN A 115 22.61 -29.10 15.97
CA ASN A 115 22.84 -30.45 16.49
C ASN A 115 21.55 -31.13 16.97
N GLY A 116 20.37 -30.58 16.64
CA GLY A 116 19.07 -31.13 17.03
C GLY A 116 18.68 -30.93 18.51
N LYS A 117 19.52 -30.28 19.31
CA LYS A 117 19.20 -29.98 20.72
C LYS A 117 18.26 -28.78 20.83
N LYS A 118 17.29 -28.86 21.75
CA LYS A 118 16.41 -27.74 22.10
C LYS A 118 17.20 -26.69 22.87
N ARG A 119 17.11 -25.43 22.43
CA ARG A 119 17.63 -24.26 23.14
C ARG A 119 16.47 -23.31 23.42
N TYR A 120 16.16 -23.12 24.70
CA TYR A 120 15.18 -22.13 25.14
C TYR A 120 15.76 -20.72 25.00
N LEU A 121 14.89 -19.77 24.66
CA LEU A 121 15.19 -18.35 24.48
C LEU A 121 14.54 -17.53 25.60
#